data_AF-A0A8C3F397-F1
#
_entry.id   AF-A0A8C3F397-F1
#
_cell.length_a   1.000
_cell.length_b   1.000
_cell.length_c   1.000
_cell.angle_alpha   90.00
_cell.angle_beta   90.00
_cell.angle_gamma   90.00
#
_symmetry.space_group_name_H-M   'P 1'
#
loop_
_entity.id
_entity.type
_entity.pdbx_description
1 polymer ?
#
loop_
_entity_poly.entity_id
_entity_poly.type
_entity_poly.pdbx_seq_one_letter_code
_entity_poly.pdbx_strand_id
1 'polypeptide(L)'
;MKKQQEKQEILKQKQKSEKMLKTENLQQEAAQKQKAEKERKKQQAAVEAWKRHKDIEFAMKQASRLKEEEEREKKQQKERQRQFQLKLLLEKYTRQKEEQEALQRLEKEKREEAEREERKRIAAEEISKFQERDLHKLEVKILEKQAKEEEKIEKEKRLAKLREKVEVHVTRDPSRLYKPTKGWEEHTKEIGPTDVQPLLHIPHRLTIAFFALSGLDMLDSLDVVNKDDIIEWIYSLQVLPTEDRSNLNRCGFRGSSYLGVPFNPSKGPGISHPYDSGHIAMTYTGLSCLVILGDDLSRVNKDACLAGLRALQLEDGSFCAVLEGSENDMRFVYCASCICYMLNNWSGMDTKKAIEYIRRSMSYDNGLAQGAGLESHGGSTFCGIASLCLMGKLEEVFSEKELNRIKRWCIMRQQNGYHGRPNKPVDTCYSFWVGATLKLLKIFQYTNFEKNRNYILSTQDRLVGGFAKWPDSHPDALHAYFGICGLSLMEESGICKVHPALNVSTRTSERLQHLHQIWKTKDSKQCSDDMHIST
;
A
#
# COMPACT_ATOMS: atom_id res chain seq x y z
N MET A 1 69.63 -142.87 -29.62
CA MET A 1 68.74 -141.96 -28.85
C MET A 1 69.30 -140.53 -28.81
N LYS A 2 69.43 -139.84 -29.96
CA LYS A 2 69.91 -138.43 -30.01
C LYS A 2 68.78 -137.39 -29.91
N LYS A 3 67.54 -137.75 -30.24
CA LYS A 3 66.34 -136.88 -30.18
C LYS A 3 65.80 -136.57 -28.78
N GLN A 4 66.29 -137.23 -27.72
CA GLN A 4 65.81 -137.06 -26.34
C GLN A 4 66.62 -136.05 -25.53
N GLN A 5 67.91 -135.85 -25.88
CA GLN A 5 68.79 -134.88 -25.20
C GLN A 5 68.55 -133.43 -25.70
N GLU A 6 68.39 -133.20 -27.01
CA GLU A 6 68.04 -131.86 -27.54
C GLU A 6 66.69 -131.36 -27.01
N LYS A 7 65.72 -132.25 -26.81
CA LYS A 7 64.39 -131.88 -26.27
C LYS A 7 64.45 -131.48 -24.80
N GLN A 8 65.40 -132.02 -24.02
CA GLN A 8 65.60 -131.65 -22.61
C GLN A 8 66.41 -130.36 -22.44
N GLU A 9 67.37 -130.06 -23.32
CA GLU A 9 68.12 -128.79 -23.28
C GLU A 9 67.24 -127.59 -23.67
N ILE A 10 66.43 -127.72 -24.72
CA ILE A 10 65.49 -126.66 -25.13
C ILE A 10 64.45 -126.40 -24.02
N LEU A 11 63.98 -127.45 -23.33
CA LEU A 11 63.03 -127.31 -22.22
C LEU A 11 63.67 -126.64 -20.99
N LYS A 12 64.94 -126.95 -20.68
CA LYS A 12 65.68 -126.29 -19.58
C LYS A 12 65.97 -124.82 -19.88
N GLN A 13 66.32 -124.46 -21.12
CA GLN A 13 66.51 -123.05 -21.50
C GLN A 13 65.20 -122.26 -21.43
N LYS A 14 64.08 -122.85 -21.87
CA LYS A 14 62.75 -122.23 -21.79
C LYS A 14 62.27 -122.05 -20.34
N GLN A 15 62.49 -123.05 -19.48
CA GLN A 15 62.18 -122.95 -18.05
C GLN A 15 63.06 -121.94 -17.31
N LYS A 16 64.32 -121.77 -17.72
CA LYS A 16 65.23 -120.76 -17.13
C LYS A 16 64.87 -119.34 -17.58
N SER A 17 64.48 -119.14 -18.84
CA SER A 17 64.00 -117.83 -19.31
C SER A 17 62.63 -117.47 -18.73
N GLU A 18 61.71 -118.43 -18.58
CA GLU A 18 60.41 -118.19 -17.91
C GLU A 18 60.57 -117.88 -16.42
N LYS A 19 61.51 -118.52 -15.71
CA LYS A 19 61.83 -118.18 -14.32
C LYS A 19 62.44 -116.79 -14.18
N MET A 20 63.37 -116.40 -15.06
CA MET A 20 63.93 -115.05 -15.06
C MET A 20 62.86 -113.99 -15.34
N LEU A 21 62.02 -114.21 -16.37
CA LEU A 21 60.95 -113.27 -16.74
C LEU A 21 59.89 -113.13 -15.62
N LYS A 22 59.56 -114.23 -14.92
CA LYS A 22 58.69 -114.18 -13.73
C LYS A 22 59.32 -113.40 -12.57
N THR A 23 60.63 -113.53 -12.37
CA THR A 23 61.33 -112.86 -11.27
C THR A 23 61.47 -111.36 -11.54
N GLU A 24 61.75 -110.97 -12.79
CA GLU A 24 61.76 -109.56 -13.22
C GLU A 24 60.38 -108.90 -13.14
N ASN A 25 59.32 -109.61 -13.55
CA ASN A 25 57.94 -109.11 -13.41
C ASN A 25 57.54 -108.93 -11.93
N LEU A 26 57.89 -109.88 -11.05
CA LEU A 26 57.62 -109.76 -9.62
C LEU A 26 58.40 -108.59 -8.98
N GLN A 27 59.64 -108.35 -9.41
CA GLN A 27 60.43 -107.20 -8.96
C GLN A 27 59.87 -105.87 -9.48
N GLN A 28 59.41 -105.82 -10.74
CA GLN A 28 58.73 -104.64 -11.29
C GLN A 28 57.40 -104.34 -10.59
N GLU A 29 56.58 -105.36 -10.30
CA GLU A 29 55.33 -105.18 -9.55
C GLU A 29 55.58 -104.71 -8.11
N ALA A 30 56.59 -105.26 -7.44
CA ALA A 30 56.97 -104.82 -6.09
C ALA A 30 57.48 -103.36 -6.08
N ALA A 31 58.30 -102.98 -7.07
CA ALA A 31 58.78 -101.61 -7.23
C ALA A 31 57.65 -100.62 -7.56
N GLN A 32 56.69 -101.02 -8.41
CA GLN A 32 55.50 -100.22 -8.70
C GLN A 32 54.61 -100.05 -7.48
N LYS A 33 54.39 -101.10 -6.68
CA LYS A 33 53.63 -101.01 -5.42
C LYS A 33 54.30 -100.08 -4.41
N GLN A 34 55.63 -100.17 -4.24
CA GLN A 34 56.37 -99.24 -3.37
C GLN A 34 56.32 -97.79 -3.85
N LYS A 35 56.38 -97.56 -5.16
CA LYS A 35 56.25 -96.22 -5.75
C LYS A 35 54.85 -95.64 -5.51
N ALA A 36 53.80 -96.44 -5.73
CA ALA A 36 52.42 -96.04 -5.48
C ALA A 36 52.16 -95.76 -3.99
N GLU A 37 52.74 -96.53 -3.08
CA GLU A 37 52.59 -96.30 -1.64
C GLU A 37 53.31 -95.02 -1.17
N LYS A 38 54.52 -94.76 -1.67
CA LYS A 38 55.24 -93.50 -1.44
C LYS A 38 54.46 -92.30 -1.97
N GLU A 39 53.88 -92.43 -3.16
CA GLU A 39 53.08 -91.37 -3.79
C GLU A 39 51.80 -91.09 -3.00
N ARG A 40 51.11 -92.12 -2.52
CA ARG A 40 49.94 -92.00 -1.66
C ARG A 40 50.27 -91.33 -0.31
N LYS A 41 51.38 -91.70 0.33
CA LYS A 41 51.86 -91.02 1.56
C LYS A 41 52.20 -89.54 1.30
N LYS A 42 52.78 -89.22 0.14
CA LYS A 42 53.11 -87.85 -0.26
C LYS A 42 51.83 -87.02 -0.53
N GLN A 43 50.82 -87.60 -1.17
CA GLN A 43 49.51 -86.97 -1.35
C GLN A 43 48.81 -86.73 -0.01
N GLN A 44 48.84 -87.69 0.91
CA GLN A 44 48.24 -87.54 2.23
C GLN A 44 48.91 -86.44 3.05
N ALA A 45 50.25 -86.37 3.04
CA ALA A 45 50.98 -85.27 3.67
C ALA A 45 50.68 -83.90 3.04
N ALA A 46 50.50 -83.85 1.72
CA ALA A 46 50.12 -82.61 1.01
C ALA A 46 48.72 -82.13 1.40
N VAL A 47 47.75 -83.06 1.55
CA VAL A 47 46.39 -82.73 2.01
C VAL A 47 46.38 -82.23 3.45
N GLU A 48 47.15 -82.84 4.34
CA GLU A 48 47.27 -82.37 5.73
C GLU A 48 47.94 -81.01 5.82
N ALA A 49 49.00 -80.76 5.03
CA ALA A 49 49.64 -79.45 4.95
C ALA A 49 48.69 -78.37 4.40
N TRP A 50 47.88 -78.71 3.38
CA TRP A 50 46.86 -77.81 2.84
C TRP A 50 45.78 -77.46 3.86
N LYS A 51 45.29 -78.44 4.65
CA LYS A 51 44.33 -78.19 5.73
C LYS A 51 44.90 -77.25 6.78
N ARG A 52 46.13 -77.48 7.26
CA ARG A 52 46.81 -76.59 8.21
C ARG A 52 46.96 -75.17 7.68
N HIS A 53 47.32 -75.03 6.40
CA HIS A 53 47.42 -73.72 5.77
C HIS A 53 46.06 -73.01 5.71
N LYS A 54 44.99 -73.73 5.39
CA LYS A 54 43.63 -73.18 5.38
C LYS A 54 43.13 -72.77 6.76
N ASP A 55 43.45 -73.54 7.79
CA ASP A 55 43.10 -73.21 9.17
C ASP A 55 43.83 -71.94 9.65
N ILE A 56 45.12 -71.80 9.30
CA ILE A 56 45.90 -70.59 9.58
C ILE A 56 45.32 -69.39 8.84
N GLU A 57 45.02 -69.52 7.55
CA GLU A 57 44.42 -68.44 6.75
C GLU A 57 43.07 -67.99 7.31
N PHE A 58 42.23 -68.93 7.74
CA PHE A 58 40.96 -68.65 8.37
C PHE A 58 41.14 -67.93 9.72
N ALA A 59 42.06 -68.40 10.56
CA ALA A 59 42.39 -67.76 11.84
C ALA A 59 42.92 -66.34 11.66
N MET A 60 43.79 -66.10 10.67
CA MET A 60 44.31 -64.77 10.34
C MET A 60 43.18 -63.83 9.87
N LYS A 61 42.25 -64.33 9.05
CA LYS A 61 41.09 -63.54 8.58
C LYS A 61 40.14 -63.17 9.72
N GLN A 62 39.91 -64.07 10.67
CA GLN A 62 39.12 -63.77 11.88
C GLN A 62 39.83 -62.76 12.78
N ALA A 63 41.14 -62.92 13.01
CA ALA A 63 41.92 -61.97 13.78
C ALA A 63 41.96 -60.57 13.15
N SER A 64 42.02 -60.47 11.81
CA SER A 64 41.93 -59.19 11.10
C SER A 64 40.57 -58.51 11.29
N ARG A 65 39.47 -59.27 11.23
CA ARG A 65 38.11 -58.74 11.44
C ARG A 65 37.94 -58.19 12.86
N LEU A 66 38.39 -58.95 13.87
CA LEU A 66 38.33 -58.51 15.27
C LEU A 66 39.13 -57.22 15.50
N LYS A 67 40.32 -57.09 14.89
CA LYS A 67 41.11 -55.85 14.96
C LYS A 67 40.40 -54.66 14.32
N GLU A 68 39.77 -54.86 13.16
CA GLU A 68 38.99 -53.80 12.49
C GLU A 68 37.77 -53.38 13.32
N GLU A 69 37.08 -54.31 13.96
CA GLU A 69 35.96 -54.02 14.86
C GLU A 69 36.43 -53.24 16.09
N GLU A 70 37.53 -53.66 16.73
CA GLU A 70 38.10 -52.96 17.90
C GLU A 70 38.55 -51.53 17.54
N GLU A 71 39.15 -51.32 16.36
CA GLU A 71 39.50 -49.98 15.88
C GLU A 71 38.27 -49.11 15.60
N ARG A 72 37.19 -49.69 15.04
CA ARG A 72 35.93 -48.98 14.80
C ARG A 72 35.29 -48.56 16.12
N GLU A 73 35.25 -49.43 17.12
CA GLU A 73 34.72 -49.10 18.44
C GLU A 73 35.53 -47.99 19.12
N LYS A 74 36.87 -48.07 19.06
CA LYS A 74 37.77 -47.01 19.56
C LYS A 74 37.53 -45.67 18.88
N LYS A 75 37.31 -45.65 17.56
CA LYS A 75 36.96 -44.44 16.81
C LYS A 75 35.60 -43.88 17.23
N GLN A 76 34.58 -44.73 17.35
CA GLN A 76 33.24 -44.33 17.81
C GLN A 76 33.25 -43.80 19.25
N GLN A 77 34.07 -44.37 20.14
CA GLN A 77 34.18 -43.90 21.51
C GLN A 77 34.86 -42.52 21.59
N LYS A 78 35.91 -42.28 20.80
CA LYS A 78 36.54 -40.95 20.68
C LYS A 78 35.58 -39.91 20.11
N GLU A 79 34.77 -40.28 19.11
CA GLU A 79 33.77 -39.38 18.53
C GLU A 79 32.66 -39.03 19.53
N ARG A 80 32.16 -40.02 20.29
CA ARG A 80 31.21 -39.78 21.40
C ARG A 80 31.77 -38.84 22.46
N GLN A 81 33.05 -38.99 22.82
CA GLN A 81 33.72 -38.07 23.75
C GLN A 81 33.82 -36.64 23.19
N ARG A 82 34.13 -36.47 21.90
CA ARG A 82 34.17 -35.16 21.24
C ARG A 82 32.80 -34.50 21.22
N GLN A 83 31.75 -35.24 20.84
CA GLN A 83 30.38 -34.74 20.82
C GLN A 83 29.91 -34.31 22.20
N PHE A 84 30.25 -35.08 23.25
CA PHE A 84 29.94 -34.72 24.62
C PHE A 84 30.64 -33.43 25.08
N GLN A 85 31.93 -33.27 24.78
CA GLN A 85 32.68 -32.05 25.09
C GLN A 85 32.12 -30.83 24.35
N LEU A 86 31.75 -30.97 23.08
CA LEU A 86 31.14 -29.90 22.30
C LEU A 86 29.77 -29.50 22.86
N LYS A 87 28.96 -30.48 23.29
CA LYS A 87 27.66 -30.24 23.92
C LYS A 87 27.80 -29.42 25.20
N LEU A 88 28.75 -29.79 26.08
CA LEU A 88 29.06 -29.05 27.30
C LEU A 88 29.49 -27.60 27.01
N LEU A 89 30.30 -27.39 25.96
CA LEU A 89 30.73 -26.05 25.57
C LEU A 89 29.56 -25.19 25.07
N LEU A 90 28.69 -25.77 24.24
CA LEU A 90 27.48 -25.11 23.72
C LEU A 90 26.50 -24.75 24.84
N GLU A 91 26.27 -25.65 25.78
CA GLU A 91 25.41 -25.38 26.95
C GLU A 91 25.97 -24.22 27.79
N LYS A 92 27.30 -24.20 28.03
CA LYS A 92 27.96 -23.10 28.74
C LYS A 92 27.83 -21.77 28.00
N TYR A 93 28.04 -21.76 26.69
CA TYR A 93 27.92 -20.55 25.87
C TYR A 93 26.48 -20.02 25.82
N THR A 94 25.51 -20.94 25.69
CA THR A 94 24.08 -20.60 25.68
C THR A 94 23.68 -19.95 26.99
N ARG A 95 24.09 -20.52 28.12
CA ARG A 95 23.83 -19.95 29.45
C ARG A 95 24.44 -18.56 29.63
N GLN A 96 25.68 -18.34 29.19
CA GLN A 96 26.32 -17.02 29.25
C GLN A 96 25.59 -15.98 28.39
N LYS A 97 25.10 -16.39 27.21
CA LYS A 97 24.33 -15.52 26.32
C LYS A 97 22.98 -15.15 26.94
N GLU A 98 22.27 -16.11 27.53
CA GLU A 98 21.01 -15.88 28.23
C GLU A 98 21.21 -14.92 29.43
N GLU A 99 22.28 -15.08 30.20
CA GLU A 99 22.63 -14.18 31.31
C GLU A 99 22.92 -12.75 30.81
N GLN A 100 23.65 -12.58 29.70
CA GLN A 100 23.90 -11.27 29.08
C GLN A 100 22.62 -10.61 28.56
N GLU A 101 21.77 -11.37 27.87
CA GLU A 101 20.49 -10.87 27.36
C GLU A 101 19.53 -10.49 28.48
N ALA A 102 19.51 -11.26 29.58
CA ALA A 102 18.73 -10.93 30.77
C ALA A 102 19.21 -9.62 31.42
N LEU A 103 20.54 -9.42 31.52
CA LEU A 103 21.12 -8.19 32.05
C LEU A 103 20.72 -6.96 31.21
N GLN A 104 20.82 -7.06 29.89
CA GLN A 104 20.45 -5.99 28.96
C GLN A 104 18.95 -5.67 29.02
N ARG A 105 18.09 -6.68 29.17
CA ARG A 105 16.65 -6.47 29.36
C ARG A 105 16.37 -5.71 30.65
N LEU A 106 17.02 -6.08 31.75
CA LEU A 106 16.84 -5.44 33.04
C LEU A 106 17.32 -3.97 33.03
N GLU A 107 18.45 -3.68 32.37
CA GLU A 107 18.93 -2.30 32.18
C GLU A 107 17.96 -1.47 31.34
N LYS A 108 17.41 -2.07 30.28
CA LYS A 108 16.43 -1.41 29.43
C LYS A 108 15.13 -1.10 30.17
N GLU A 109 14.61 -2.05 30.96
CA GLU A 109 13.42 -1.86 31.79
C GLU A 109 13.62 -0.73 32.80
N LYS A 110 14.76 -0.68 33.49
CA LYS A 110 15.10 0.43 34.41
C LYS A 110 15.15 1.78 33.70
N ARG A 111 15.69 1.83 32.48
CA ARG A 111 15.74 3.07 31.69
C ARG A 111 14.33 3.52 31.27
N GLU A 112 13.50 2.59 30.81
CA GLU A 112 12.12 2.88 30.42
C GLU A 112 11.26 3.33 31.61
N GLU A 113 11.49 2.77 32.80
CA GLU A 113 10.84 3.18 34.03
C GLU A 113 11.26 4.61 34.43
N ALA A 114 12.55 4.91 34.41
CA ALA A 114 13.07 6.26 34.69
C ALA A 114 12.53 7.31 33.69
N GLU A 115 12.49 6.98 32.39
CA GLU A 115 11.89 7.87 31.37
C GLU A 115 10.38 8.08 31.59
N ARG A 116 9.68 7.06 32.07
CA ARG A 116 8.24 7.15 32.39
C ARG A 116 7.99 8.04 33.61
N GLU A 117 8.83 7.94 34.63
CA GLU A 117 8.76 8.82 35.82
C GLU A 117 9.06 10.28 35.46
N GLU A 118 10.09 10.52 34.64
CA GLU A 118 10.42 11.87 34.17
C GLU A 118 9.28 12.50 33.36
N ARG A 119 8.67 11.73 32.45
CA ARG A 119 7.48 12.19 31.70
C ARG A 119 6.30 12.50 32.61
N LYS A 120 6.08 11.71 33.66
CA LYS A 120 5.03 12.00 34.66
C LYS A 120 5.32 13.30 35.40
N ARG A 121 6.59 13.58 35.75
CA ARG A 121 6.99 14.83 36.40
C ARG A 121 6.71 16.04 35.51
N ILE A 122 7.17 16.01 34.26
CA ILE A 122 6.93 17.09 33.28
C ILE A 122 5.43 17.30 33.06
N ALA A 123 4.65 16.23 32.92
CA ALA A 123 3.21 16.33 32.74
C ALA A 123 2.52 16.98 33.96
N ALA A 124 2.94 16.65 35.19
CA ALA A 124 2.41 17.25 36.40
C ALA A 124 2.73 18.76 36.48
N GLU A 125 3.95 19.16 36.13
CA GLU A 125 4.36 20.57 36.07
C GLU A 125 3.54 21.36 35.04
N GLU A 126 3.35 20.83 33.84
CA GLU A 126 2.55 21.49 32.80
C GLU A 126 1.07 21.58 33.17
N ILE A 127 0.49 20.52 33.77
CA ILE A 127 -0.89 20.57 34.28
C ILE A 127 -1.06 21.68 35.31
N SER A 128 -0.09 21.87 36.23
CA SER A 128 -0.13 22.95 37.22
C SER A 128 -0.14 24.33 36.55
N LYS A 129 0.72 24.55 35.54
CA LYS A 129 0.74 25.81 34.77
C LYS A 129 -0.57 26.08 34.04
N PHE A 130 -1.20 25.03 33.48
CA PHE A 130 -2.51 25.18 32.83
C PHE A 130 -3.61 25.53 33.83
N GLN A 131 -3.62 24.90 35.00
CA GLN A 131 -4.58 25.21 36.07
C GLN A 131 -4.44 26.66 36.56
N GLU A 132 -3.22 27.14 36.77
CA GLU A 132 -2.96 28.54 37.16
C GLU A 132 -3.44 29.53 36.10
N ARG A 133 -3.13 29.26 34.82
CA ARG A 133 -3.57 30.11 33.70
C ARG A 133 -5.09 30.16 33.59
N ASP A 134 -5.75 29.01 33.74
CA ASP A 134 -7.19 28.92 33.60
C ASP A 134 -7.92 29.56 34.80
N LEU A 135 -7.34 29.47 36.01
CA LEU A 135 -7.79 30.22 37.19
C LEU A 135 -7.67 31.73 36.97
N HIS A 136 -6.53 32.20 36.47
CA HIS A 136 -6.32 33.62 36.15
C HIS A 136 -7.32 34.14 35.11
N LYS A 137 -7.59 33.36 34.05
CA LYS A 137 -8.62 33.69 33.06
C LYS A 137 -10.02 33.77 33.68
N LEU A 138 -10.32 32.90 34.65
CA LEU A 138 -11.60 32.92 35.34
C LEU A 138 -11.74 34.19 36.19
N GLU A 139 -10.69 34.56 36.94
CA GLU A 139 -10.64 35.80 37.71
C GLU A 139 -10.86 37.04 36.83
N VAL A 140 -10.15 37.13 35.71
CA VAL A 140 -10.32 38.23 34.74
C VAL A 140 -11.77 38.30 34.23
N LYS A 141 -12.38 37.16 33.88
CA LYS A 141 -13.79 37.12 33.44
C LYS A 141 -14.77 37.55 34.52
N ILE A 142 -14.50 37.22 35.78
CA ILE A 142 -15.33 37.65 36.91
C ILE A 142 -15.25 39.17 37.05
N LEU A 143 -14.05 39.76 36.98
CA LEU A 143 -13.85 41.21 37.04
C LEU A 143 -14.53 41.93 35.86
N GLU A 144 -14.40 41.41 34.64
CA GLU A 144 -15.10 41.96 33.47
C GLU A 144 -16.62 41.91 33.62
N LYS A 145 -17.15 40.83 34.21
CA LYS A 145 -18.59 40.68 34.46
C LYS A 145 -19.09 41.68 35.50
N GLN A 146 -18.31 41.90 36.56
CA GLN A 146 -18.63 42.92 37.58
C GLN A 146 -18.62 44.33 36.97
N ALA A 147 -17.60 44.67 36.17
CA ALA A 147 -17.52 45.96 35.49
C ALA A 147 -18.70 46.19 34.53
N LYS A 148 -19.14 45.17 33.79
CA LYS A 148 -20.32 45.25 32.93
C LYS A 148 -21.62 45.44 33.70
N GLU A 149 -21.74 44.82 34.88
CA GLU A 149 -22.92 45.00 35.73
C GLU A 149 -22.95 46.42 36.32
N GLU A 150 -21.80 46.96 36.75
CA GLU A 150 -21.68 48.36 37.17
C GLU A 150 -22.04 49.32 36.04
N GLU A 151 -21.55 49.10 34.82
CA GLU A 151 -21.89 49.90 33.65
C GLU A 151 -23.40 49.84 33.32
N LYS A 152 -24.01 48.67 33.52
CA LYS A 152 -25.45 48.48 33.33
C LYS A 152 -26.25 49.23 34.39
N ILE A 153 -25.85 49.18 35.65
CA ILE A 153 -26.47 49.95 36.75
C ILE A 153 -26.35 51.47 36.46
N GLU A 154 -25.19 51.92 35.98
CA GLU A 154 -24.96 53.32 35.57
C GLU A 154 -25.89 53.73 34.41
N LYS A 155 -26.03 52.87 33.40
CA LYS A 155 -26.95 53.05 32.27
C LYS A 155 -28.41 53.08 32.71
N GLU A 156 -28.83 52.20 33.62
CA GLU A 156 -30.19 52.19 34.18
C GLU A 156 -30.48 53.47 34.99
N LYS A 157 -29.52 53.96 35.78
CA LYS A 157 -29.65 55.27 36.45
C LYS A 157 -29.81 56.42 35.46
N ARG A 158 -29.06 56.42 34.34
CA ARG A 158 -29.22 57.41 33.26
C ARG A 158 -30.59 57.31 32.58
N LEU A 159 -31.05 56.08 32.30
CA LEU A 159 -32.36 55.81 31.69
C LEU A 159 -33.52 56.21 32.62
N ALA A 160 -33.41 55.97 33.93
CA ALA A 160 -34.41 56.39 34.91
C ALA A 160 -34.54 57.92 34.93
N LYS A 161 -33.42 58.66 34.94
CA LYS A 161 -33.41 60.13 34.83
C LYS A 161 -34.01 60.66 33.51
N LEU A 162 -33.89 59.89 32.43
CA LEU A 162 -34.50 60.22 31.14
C LEU A 162 -36.00 59.91 31.12
N ARG A 163 -36.43 58.78 31.72
CA ARG A 163 -37.85 58.40 31.80
C ARG A 163 -38.67 59.36 32.66
N GLU A 164 -38.08 59.89 33.73
CA GLU A 164 -38.72 60.91 34.57
C GLU A 164 -38.96 62.24 33.82
N LYS A 165 -38.23 62.48 32.73
CA LYS A 165 -38.36 63.67 31.86
C LYS A 165 -39.28 63.46 30.65
N VAL A 166 -39.84 62.27 30.47
CA VAL A 166 -40.60 61.92 29.26
C VAL A 166 -41.92 61.26 29.67
N GLU A 167 -42.93 62.08 29.97
CA GLU A 167 -44.32 61.65 29.81
C GLU A 167 -44.66 61.69 28.32
N VAL A 168 -44.70 60.53 27.68
CA VAL A 168 -45.32 60.40 26.36
C VAL A 168 -46.25 59.19 26.40
N HIS A 169 -47.55 59.49 26.47
CA HIS A 169 -48.60 58.55 26.08
C HIS A 169 -48.47 58.29 24.59
N VAL A 170 -47.98 57.10 24.21
CA VAL A 170 -48.08 56.61 22.83
C VAL A 170 -49.09 55.46 22.81
N THR A 171 -50.28 55.74 22.29
CA THR A 171 -51.26 54.74 21.89
C THR A 171 -50.64 53.85 20.80
N ARG A 172 -50.49 52.55 21.10
CA ARG A 172 -49.96 51.57 20.16
C ARG A 172 -51.09 51.04 19.28
N ASP A 173 -50.94 51.20 17.97
CA ASP A 173 -51.84 50.65 16.94
C ASP A 173 -51.61 49.13 16.78
N PRO A 174 -52.61 48.27 17.08
CA PRO A 174 -52.52 46.81 16.97
C PRO A 174 -52.30 46.29 15.54
N SER A 175 -52.59 47.09 14.51
CA SER A 175 -52.47 46.68 13.10
C SER A 175 -51.02 46.46 12.65
N ARG A 176 -50.04 46.90 13.44
CA ARG A 176 -48.61 46.75 13.16
C ARG A 176 -48.10 45.31 13.23
N LEU A 177 -48.82 44.40 13.90
CA LEU A 177 -48.47 42.97 13.98
C LEU A 177 -48.72 42.21 12.68
N TYR A 178 -49.57 42.73 11.81
CA TYR A 178 -49.96 42.10 10.54
C TYR A 178 -49.31 42.75 9.32
N LYS A 179 -48.42 43.72 9.53
CA LYS A 179 -47.66 44.37 8.45
C LYS A 179 -46.23 43.83 8.46
N PRO A 180 -45.69 43.38 7.31
CA PRO A 180 -44.30 42.98 7.21
C PRO A 180 -43.39 44.09 7.71
N THR A 181 -42.33 43.74 8.45
CA THR A 181 -41.35 44.73 8.88
C THR A 181 -40.60 45.27 7.68
N LYS A 182 -40.01 46.48 7.76
CA LYS A 182 -39.20 47.03 6.66
C LYS A 182 -38.13 46.05 6.13
N GLY A 183 -37.55 45.24 7.01
CA GLY A 183 -36.61 44.18 6.60
C GLY A 183 -37.30 43.06 5.81
N TRP A 184 -38.52 42.65 6.19
CA TRP A 184 -39.30 41.68 5.43
C TRP A 184 -39.75 42.26 4.07
N GLU A 185 -40.16 43.53 4.03
CA GLU A 185 -40.49 44.26 2.79
C GLU A 185 -39.27 44.37 1.85
N GLU A 186 -38.05 44.49 2.38
CA GLU A 186 -36.80 44.44 1.61
C GLU A 186 -36.52 43.06 1.01
N HIS A 187 -36.88 41.98 1.71
CA HIS A 187 -36.72 40.60 1.22
C HIS A 187 -37.79 40.18 0.20
N THR A 188 -38.97 40.81 0.20
CA THR A 188 -40.10 40.46 -0.69
C THR A 188 -40.33 41.45 -1.83
N LYS A 189 -39.48 42.47 -2.01
CA LYS A 189 -39.52 43.30 -3.21
C LYS A 189 -39.26 42.42 -4.43
N GLU A 190 -40.18 42.44 -5.38
CA GLU A 190 -40.00 41.80 -6.68
C GLU A 190 -38.67 42.24 -7.29
N ILE A 191 -37.86 41.24 -7.59
CA ILE A 191 -36.58 41.34 -8.26
C ILE A 191 -36.90 41.90 -9.66
N GLY A 192 -36.44 43.12 -9.94
CA GLY A 192 -36.41 43.64 -11.30
C GLY A 192 -35.57 42.74 -12.22
N PRO A 193 -35.60 42.91 -13.54
CA PRO A 193 -34.95 42.00 -14.49
C PRO A 193 -33.42 42.11 -14.37
N THR A 194 -32.84 41.43 -13.40
CA THR A 194 -31.41 41.14 -13.26
C THR A 194 -31.26 40.09 -12.16
N ASP A 195 -31.31 38.83 -12.58
CA ASP A 195 -31.05 37.63 -11.79
C ASP A 195 -29.63 37.63 -11.22
N VAL A 196 -29.39 38.31 -10.10
CA VAL A 196 -28.17 38.11 -9.33
C VAL A 196 -28.52 37.95 -7.86
N GLN A 197 -28.89 36.72 -7.50
CA GLN A 197 -28.80 36.24 -6.11
C GLN A 197 -27.39 36.53 -5.57
N PRO A 198 -27.21 36.73 -4.25
CA PRO A 198 -25.88 36.81 -3.66
C PRO A 198 -25.10 35.54 -4.03
N LEU A 199 -24.13 35.65 -4.93
CA LEU A 199 -23.23 34.57 -5.28
C LEU A 199 -22.47 34.21 -4.01
N LEU A 200 -22.85 33.09 -3.38
CA LEU A 200 -22.06 32.51 -2.29
C LEU A 200 -20.65 32.30 -2.84
N HIS A 201 -19.67 33.02 -2.28
CA HIS A 201 -18.29 33.05 -2.75
C HIS A 201 -17.55 31.76 -2.36
N ILE A 202 -17.99 30.64 -2.93
CA ILE A 202 -17.40 29.31 -2.71
C ILE A 202 -16.57 28.94 -3.94
N PRO A 203 -15.23 29.05 -3.87
CA PRO A 203 -14.36 28.77 -5.02
C PRO A 203 -14.19 27.27 -5.32
N HIS A 204 -14.76 26.36 -4.51
CA HIS A 204 -14.56 24.91 -4.62
C HIS A 204 -15.85 24.10 -4.86
N ARG A 205 -16.92 24.72 -5.39
CA ARG A 205 -18.22 24.05 -5.61
C ARG A 205 -18.11 22.84 -6.53
N LEU A 206 -17.21 22.85 -7.50
CA LEU A 206 -17.01 21.73 -8.43
C LEU A 206 -16.55 20.44 -7.72
N THR A 207 -15.77 20.54 -6.66
CA THR A 207 -15.39 19.37 -5.85
C THR A 207 -16.57 18.84 -5.01
N ILE A 208 -17.46 19.72 -4.54
CA ILE A 208 -18.71 19.29 -3.88
C ILE A 208 -19.62 18.58 -4.87
N ALA A 209 -19.74 19.09 -6.11
CA ALA A 209 -20.44 18.41 -7.18
C ALA A 209 -19.82 17.04 -7.47
N PHE A 210 -18.48 16.93 -7.50
CA PHE A 210 -17.80 15.65 -7.64
C PHE A 210 -18.17 14.66 -6.52
N PHE A 211 -18.14 15.07 -5.25
CA PHE A 211 -18.52 14.18 -4.16
C PHE A 211 -19.98 13.70 -4.27
N ALA A 212 -20.90 14.57 -4.66
CA ALA A 212 -22.29 14.21 -4.86
C ALA A 212 -22.48 13.28 -6.07
N LEU A 213 -21.95 13.65 -7.24
CA LEU A 213 -22.11 12.88 -8.48
C LEU A 213 -21.41 11.54 -8.42
N SER A 214 -20.16 11.50 -7.95
CA SER A 214 -19.43 10.26 -7.76
C SER A 214 -20.08 9.41 -6.66
N GLY A 215 -20.62 10.03 -5.60
CA GLY A 215 -21.41 9.32 -4.58
C GLY A 215 -22.67 8.67 -5.15
N LEU A 216 -23.42 9.39 -5.99
CA LEU A 216 -24.59 8.85 -6.70
C LEU A 216 -24.19 7.75 -7.68
N ASP A 217 -23.09 7.90 -8.43
CA ASP A 217 -22.56 6.85 -9.31
C ASP A 217 -22.18 5.59 -8.52
N MET A 218 -21.53 5.76 -7.37
CA MET A 218 -21.19 4.69 -6.45
C MET A 218 -22.41 3.98 -5.87
N LEU A 219 -23.55 4.67 -5.74
CA LEU A 219 -24.84 4.12 -5.30
C LEU A 219 -25.77 3.77 -6.48
N ASP A 220 -25.26 3.76 -7.71
CA ASP A 220 -26.03 3.49 -8.93
C ASP A 220 -27.32 4.32 -9.08
N SER A 221 -27.24 5.60 -8.72
CA SER A 221 -28.39 6.52 -8.64
C SER A 221 -28.18 7.80 -9.45
N LEU A 222 -27.41 7.74 -10.54
CA LEU A 222 -27.18 8.92 -11.41
C LEU A 222 -28.40 9.31 -12.26
N ASP A 223 -29.44 8.49 -12.31
CA ASP A 223 -30.71 8.75 -12.98
C ASP A 223 -31.54 9.84 -12.27
N VAL A 224 -31.28 10.10 -10.99
CA VAL A 224 -32.03 11.10 -10.20
C VAL A 224 -31.65 12.54 -10.51
N VAL A 225 -30.62 12.77 -11.35
CA VAL A 225 -30.13 14.10 -11.73
C VAL A 225 -30.24 14.33 -13.23
N ASN A 226 -30.48 15.58 -13.63
CA ASN A 226 -30.37 15.96 -15.04
C ASN A 226 -28.89 16.05 -15.44
N LYS A 227 -28.41 15.04 -16.15
CA LYS A 227 -27.01 14.94 -16.57
C LYS A 227 -26.60 16.07 -17.51
N ASP A 228 -27.47 16.43 -18.45
CA ASP A 228 -27.17 17.42 -19.49
C ASP A 228 -26.99 18.82 -18.89
N ASP A 229 -27.89 19.24 -18.00
CA ASP A 229 -27.79 20.55 -17.32
C ASP A 229 -26.48 20.66 -16.51
N ILE A 230 -26.10 19.59 -15.82
CA ILE A 230 -24.88 19.56 -15.01
C ILE A 230 -23.64 19.56 -15.91
N ILE A 231 -23.68 18.85 -17.05
CA ILE A 231 -22.61 18.88 -18.05
C ILE A 231 -22.43 20.32 -18.60
N GLU A 232 -23.51 21.00 -18.98
CA GLU A 232 -23.44 22.41 -19.44
C GLU A 232 -22.88 23.32 -18.34
N TRP A 233 -23.29 23.13 -17.08
CA TRP A 233 -22.73 23.86 -15.95
C TRP A 233 -21.23 23.60 -15.78
N ILE A 234 -20.76 22.35 -15.84
CA ILE A 234 -19.33 22.04 -15.72
C ILE A 234 -18.54 22.67 -16.87
N TYR A 235 -19.05 22.60 -18.10
CA TYR A 235 -18.42 23.26 -19.24
C TYR A 235 -18.40 24.77 -19.14
N SER A 236 -19.33 25.38 -18.40
CA SER A 236 -19.28 26.82 -18.10
C SER A 236 -18.09 27.23 -17.24
N LEU A 237 -17.50 26.26 -16.52
CA LEU A 237 -16.36 26.47 -15.66
C LEU A 237 -15.02 26.27 -16.37
N GLN A 238 -14.99 25.79 -17.62
CA GLN A 238 -13.75 25.65 -18.36
C GLN A 238 -13.17 27.04 -18.67
N VAL A 239 -11.89 27.24 -18.33
CA VAL A 239 -11.09 28.38 -18.76
C VAL A 239 -10.47 28.01 -20.11
N LEU A 240 -11.12 28.48 -21.17
CA LEU A 240 -10.67 28.26 -22.55
C LEU A 240 -9.55 29.25 -22.92
N PRO A 241 -8.71 28.89 -23.91
CA PRO A 241 -7.77 29.83 -24.46
C PRO A 241 -8.51 31.00 -25.14
N THR A 242 -7.98 32.20 -24.97
CA THR A 242 -8.38 33.40 -25.73
C THR A 242 -8.04 33.23 -27.22
N GLU A 243 -8.59 34.09 -28.08
CA GLU A 243 -8.35 34.03 -29.54
C GLU A 243 -6.85 34.12 -29.89
N ASP A 244 -6.10 34.96 -29.18
CA ASP A 244 -4.64 35.11 -29.31
C ASP A 244 -3.85 34.01 -28.59
N ARG A 245 -4.53 33.13 -27.86
CA ARG A 245 -3.97 32.02 -27.06
C ARG A 245 -2.93 32.46 -26.02
N SER A 246 -2.97 33.72 -25.57
CA SER A 246 -1.99 34.27 -24.63
C SER A 246 -2.13 33.71 -23.20
N ASN A 247 -3.29 33.17 -22.84
CA ASN A 247 -3.60 32.62 -21.51
C ASN A 247 -3.49 31.09 -21.42
N LEU A 248 -2.76 30.42 -22.32
CA LEU A 248 -2.66 28.94 -22.31
C LEU A 248 -2.18 28.36 -20.97
N ASN A 249 -1.29 29.06 -20.27
CA ASN A 249 -0.77 28.70 -18.95
C ASN A 249 -1.80 28.82 -17.81
N ARG A 250 -2.96 29.44 -18.06
CA ARG A 250 -4.06 29.61 -17.11
C ARG A 250 -5.24 28.69 -17.37
N CYS A 251 -5.22 27.92 -18.46
CA CYS A 251 -6.35 27.10 -18.86
C CYS A 251 -6.56 25.90 -17.93
N GLY A 252 -7.80 25.43 -17.84
CA GLY A 252 -8.24 24.39 -16.91
C GLY A 252 -9.71 24.57 -16.56
N PHE A 253 -10.11 24.26 -15.33
CA PHE A 253 -11.46 24.54 -14.83
C PHE A 253 -11.42 25.43 -13.59
N ARG A 254 -12.40 26.35 -13.52
CA ARG A 254 -12.76 27.10 -12.30
C ARG A 254 -13.50 26.18 -11.35
N GLY A 255 -13.51 26.50 -10.06
CA GLY A 255 -14.33 25.75 -9.11
C GLY A 255 -15.76 26.30 -8.92
N SER A 256 -16.03 27.52 -9.37
CA SER A 256 -17.37 28.11 -9.53
C SER A 256 -17.30 29.38 -10.39
N SER A 257 -18.45 30.03 -10.63
CA SER A 257 -18.57 31.29 -11.38
C SER A 257 -18.38 32.55 -10.53
N TYR A 258 -17.69 32.46 -9.39
CA TYR A 258 -17.57 33.56 -8.42
C TYR A 258 -16.88 34.83 -8.97
N LEU A 259 -16.07 34.70 -10.03
CA LEU A 259 -15.42 35.84 -10.71
C LEU A 259 -16.38 36.68 -11.56
N GLY A 260 -17.64 36.26 -11.73
CA GLY A 260 -18.63 36.99 -12.52
C GLY A 260 -18.38 36.91 -14.04
N VAL A 261 -17.56 35.96 -14.51
CA VAL A 261 -17.41 35.66 -15.94
C VAL A 261 -18.76 35.17 -16.47
N PRO A 262 -19.26 35.70 -17.60
CA PRO A 262 -20.54 35.28 -18.17
C PRO A 262 -20.61 33.78 -18.41
N PHE A 263 -21.79 33.20 -18.20
CA PHE A 263 -22.02 31.78 -18.43
C PHE A 263 -21.77 31.43 -19.91
N ASN A 264 -20.75 30.61 -20.17
CA ASN A 264 -20.42 30.10 -21.50
C ASN A 264 -20.06 28.62 -21.40
N PRO A 265 -20.93 27.68 -21.81
CA PRO A 265 -20.72 26.23 -21.72
C PRO A 265 -19.73 25.72 -22.78
N SER A 266 -18.52 26.31 -22.79
CA SER A 266 -17.42 26.01 -23.71
C SER A 266 -17.78 26.13 -25.20
N LYS A 267 -18.51 27.19 -25.55
CA LYS A 267 -18.86 27.54 -26.94
C LYS A 267 -18.05 28.77 -27.35
N GLY A 268 -17.26 28.65 -28.42
CA GLY A 268 -16.39 29.74 -28.90
C GLY A 268 -15.11 29.92 -28.08
N PRO A 269 -14.37 31.04 -28.29
CA PRO A 269 -13.12 31.33 -27.60
C PRO A 269 -13.33 31.76 -26.13
N GLY A 270 -12.26 31.70 -25.34
CA GLY A 270 -12.24 32.20 -23.96
C GLY A 270 -12.35 33.72 -23.88
N ILE A 271 -12.99 34.22 -22.83
CA ILE A 271 -13.10 35.65 -22.53
C ILE A 271 -11.86 36.06 -21.71
N SER A 272 -11.12 37.06 -22.18
CA SER A 272 -9.97 37.58 -21.45
C SER A 272 -10.40 38.22 -20.13
N HIS A 273 -9.81 37.79 -19.01
CA HIS A 273 -10.05 38.36 -17.70
C HIS A 273 -8.74 38.32 -16.87
N PRO A 274 -8.35 39.43 -16.19
CA PRO A 274 -7.02 39.54 -15.57
C PRO A 274 -6.66 38.48 -14.54
N TYR A 275 -7.66 37.99 -13.80
CA TYR A 275 -7.50 37.05 -12.68
C TYR A 275 -8.21 35.71 -12.90
N ASP A 276 -8.66 35.44 -14.12
CA ASP A 276 -9.36 34.20 -14.41
C ASP A 276 -8.37 33.10 -14.82
N SER A 277 -8.30 32.07 -13.99
CA SER A 277 -7.41 30.93 -14.16
C SER A 277 -8.06 29.64 -13.66
N GLY A 278 -7.62 28.53 -14.22
CA GLY A 278 -7.99 27.20 -13.76
C GLY A 278 -7.30 26.86 -12.44
N HIS A 279 -7.96 26.01 -11.65
CA HIS A 279 -7.40 25.45 -10.43
C HIS A 279 -7.23 23.93 -10.60
N ILE A 280 -6.06 23.38 -10.29
CA ILE A 280 -5.71 21.99 -10.60
C ILE A 280 -6.70 20.96 -10.06
N ALA A 281 -7.15 21.11 -8.80
CA ALA A 281 -8.16 20.23 -8.21
C ALA A 281 -9.54 20.36 -8.90
N MET A 282 -9.86 21.54 -9.43
CA MET A 282 -11.10 21.79 -10.17
C MET A 282 -11.00 21.23 -11.59
N THR A 283 -9.84 21.31 -12.24
CA THR A 283 -9.58 20.61 -13.51
C THR A 283 -9.71 19.10 -13.33
N TYR A 284 -9.12 18.54 -12.28
CA TYR A 284 -9.31 17.12 -11.94
C TYR A 284 -10.79 16.77 -11.73
N THR A 285 -11.47 17.44 -10.80
CA THR A 285 -12.85 17.09 -10.46
C THR A 285 -13.84 17.40 -11.59
N GLY A 286 -13.61 18.44 -12.39
CA GLY A 286 -14.41 18.76 -13.57
C GLY A 286 -14.35 17.68 -14.64
N LEU A 287 -13.13 17.26 -15.02
CA LEU A 287 -12.94 16.15 -15.95
C LEU A 287 -13.55 14.86 -15.40
N SER A 288 -13.37 14.58 -14.12
CA SER A 288 -13.94 13.41 -13.48
C SER A 288 -15.47 13.43 -13.52
N CYS A 289 -16.11 14.56 -13.19
CA CYS A 289 -17.56 14.72 -13.27
C CYS A 289 -18.10 14.50 -14.70
N LEU A 290 -17.45 15.05 -15.72
CA LEU A 290 -17.84 14.84 -17.12
C LEU A 290 -17.78 13.34 -17.48
N VAL A 291 -16.71 12.66 -17.07
CA VAL A 291 -16.55 11.21 -17.26
C VAL A 291 -17.52 10.41 -16.40
N ILE A 292 -18.01 10.90 -15.26
CA ILE A 292 -19.07 10.22 -14.49
C ILE A 292 -20.42 10.37 -15.22
N LEU A 293 -20.73 11.57 -15.71
CA LEU A 293 -22.07 11.92 -16.20
C LEU A 293 -22.46 11.32 -17.56
N GLY A 294 -21.52 11.12 -18.47
CA GLY A 294 -21.85 10.57 -19.80
C GLY A 294 -21.02 11.16 -20.93
N ASP A 295 -20.42 12.33 -20.68
CA ASP A 295 -19.72 13.12 -21.69
C ASP A 295 -18.42 12.45 -22.22
N ASP A 296 -18.11 12.70 -23.49
CA ASP A 296 -16.97 12.10 -24.21
C ASP A 296 -15.69 12.96 -24.17
N LEU A 297 -15.72 14.08 -23.44
CA LEU A 297 -14.69 15.10 -23.30
C LEU A 297 -14.34 15.80 -24.63
N SER A 298 -15.19 15.75 -25.65
CA SER A 298 -14.96 16.38 -26.95
C SER A 298 -14.84 17.90 -26.88
N ARG A 299 -15.55 18.55 -25.95
CA ARG A 299 -15.51 20.00 -25.72
C ARG A 299 -14.40 20.43 -24.75
N VAL A 300 -13.64 19.48 -24.20
CA VAL A 300 -12.47 19.81 -23.38
C VAL A 300 -11.34 20.21 -24.31
N ASN A 301 -10.79 21.41 -24.11
CA ASN A 301 -9.55 21.79 -24.77
C ASN A 301 -8.37 21.10 -24.07
N LYS A 302 -8.10 19.85 -24.49
CA LYS A 302 -7.12 18.96 -23.85
C LYS A 302 -5.72 19.59 -23.82
N ASP A 303 -5.28 20.17 -24.94
CA ASP A 303 -3.95 20.80 -25.04
C ASP A 303 -3.82 22.01 -24.13
N ALA A 304 -4.86 22.83 -24.01
CA ALA A 304 -4.87 23.97 -23.11
C ALA A 304 -4.85 23.52 -21.64
N CYS A 305 -5.61 22.49 -21.28
CA CYS A 305 -5.56 21.90 -19.93
C CYS A 305 -4.15 21.38 -19.59
N LEU A 306 -3.48 20.70 -20.53
CA LEU A 306 -2.12 20.20 -20.35
C LEU A 306 -1.08 21.32 -20.31
N ALA A 307 -1.28 22.41 -21.06
CA ALA A 307 -0.43 23.60 -21.00
C ALA A 307 -0.54 24.32 -19.64
N GLY A 308 -1.77 24.50 -19.15
CA GLY A 308 -2.01 24.99 -17.79
C GLY A 308 -1.38 24.09 -16.75
N LEU A 309 -1.54 22.77 -16.86
CA LEU A 309 -0.97 21.81 -15.92
C LEU A 309 0.56 21.88 -15.85
N ARG A 310 1.24 21.97 -17.01
CA ARG A 310 2.71 22.14 -17.06
C ARG A 310 3.16 23.40 -16.34
N ALA A 311 2.42 24.50 -16.48
CA ALA A 311 2.75 25.77 -15.87
C ALA A 311 2.65 25.75 -14.33
N LEU A 312 1.94 24.77 -13.76
CA LEU A 312 1.79 24.60 -12.32
C LEU A 312 2.92 23.78 -11.67
N GLN A 313 3.73 23.06 -12.45
CA GLN A 313 4.79 22.22 -11.91
C GLN A 313 6.01 23.05 -11.48
N LEU A 314 6.50 22.81 -10.27
CA LEU A 314 7.67 23.47 -9.71
C LEU A 314 8.95 22.69 -10.00
N GLU A 315 10.09 23.32 -9.70
CA GLU A 315 11.41 22.75 -9.95
C GLU A 315 11.65 21.42 -9.21
N ASP A 316 11.11 21.30 -7.99
CA ASP A 316 11.21 20.10 -7.14
C ASP A 316 10.30 18.94 -7.57
N GLY A 317 9.44 19.17 -8.57
CA GLY A 317 8.52 18.19 -9.14
C GLY A 317 7.10 18.23 -8.57
N SER A 318 6.85 18.99 -7.51
CA SER A 318 5.50 19.24 -6.98
C SER A 318 4.72 20.23 -7.84
N PHE A 319 3.47 20.48 -7.49
CA PHE A 319 2.57 21.37 -8.23
C PHE A 319 1.96 22.41 -7.32
N CYS A 320 1.75 23.62 -7.83
CA CYS A 320 0.82 24.59 -7.26
C CYS A 320 -0.62 24.30 -7.71
N ALA A 321 -1.58 24.94 -7.05
CA ALA A 321 -2.99 24.86 -7.35
C ALA A 321 -3.41 25.75 -8.53
N VAL A 322 -2.86 26.96 -8.57
CA VAL A 322 -3.17 28.03 -9.54
C VAL A 322 -1.89 28.73 -9.99
N LEU A 323 -1.92 29.36 -11.16
CA LEU A 323 -0.73 30.02 -11.75
C LEU A 323 -0.28 31.23 -10.94
N GLU A 324 -1.22 31.94 -10.32
CA GLU A 324 -0.98 33.13 -9.51
C GLU A 324 -0.15 32.84 -8.24
N GLY A 325 0.01 31.56 -7.89
CA GLY A 325 0.74 31.09 -6.72
C GLY A 325 -0.18 30.55 -5.63
N SER A 326 0.26 29.46 -5.01
CA SER A 326 -0.38 28.82 -3.86
C SER A 326 0.67 28.02 -3.09
N GLU A 327 0.24 27.28 -2.07
CA GLU A 327 1.05 26.18 -1.54
C GLU A 327 1.26 25.08 -2.60
N ASN A 328 2.30 24.27 -2.39
CA ASN A 328 2.64 23.12 -3.22
C ASN A 328 2.85 21.87 -2.36
N ASP A 329 2.15 20.78 -2.69
CA ASP A 329 2.30 19.51 -1.98
C ASP A 329 1.74 18.31 -2.77
N MET A 330 1.77 17.14 -2.13
CA MET A 330 1.34 15.87 -2.70
C MET A 330 -0.11 15.84 -3.20
N ARG A 331 -1.01 16.71 -2.69
CA ARG A 331 -2.39 16.79 -3.18
C ARG A 331 -2.42 17.16 -4.66
N PHE A 332 -1.59 18.11 -5.06
CA PHE A 332 -1.57 18.62 -6.43
C PHE A 332 -0.80 17.70 -7.37
N VAL A 333 0.18 16.94 -6.87
CA VAL A 333 0.80 15.82 -7.63
C VAL A 333 -0.25 14.77 -8.01
N TYR A 334 -1.15 14.42 -7.08
CA TYR A 334 -2.26 13.49 -7.37
C TYR A 334 -3.27 14.07 -8.36
N CYS A 335 -3.66 15.34 -8.20
CA CYS A 335 -4.54 16.01 -9.17
C CYS A 335 -3.93 16.00 -10.58
N ALA A 336 -2.65 16.34 -10.70
CA ALA A 336 -1.93 16.32 -11.97
C ALA A 336 -1.93 14.91 -12.60
N SER A 337 -1.67 13.89 -11.78
CA SER A 337 -1.64 12.49 -12.23
C SER A 337 -3.01 12.03 -12.75
N CYS A 338 -4.09 12.41 -12.06
CA CYS A 338 -5.45 12.11 -12.51
C CYS A 338 -5.80 12.83 -13.82
N ILE A 339 -5.42 14.10 -13.98
CA ILE A 339 -5.66 14.85 -15.22
C ILE A 339 -4.93 14.19 -16.39
N CYS A 340 -3.63 13.94 -16.27
CA CYS A 340 -2.84 13.25 -17.29
C CYS A 340 -3.42 11.87 -17.64
N TYR A 341 -3.84 11.10 -16.63
CA TYR A 341 -4.46 9.80 -16.82
C TYR A 341 -5.80 9.90 -17.56
N MET A 342 -6.71 10.79 -17.14
CA MET A 342 -8.03 10.95 -17.78
C MET A 342 -7.91 11.47 -19.22
N LEU A 343 -6.97 12.36 -19.49
CA LEU A 343 -6.70 12.85 -20.84
C LEU A 343 -5.84 11.88 -21.67
N ASN A 344 -5.41 10.75 -21.08
CA ASN A 344 -4.50 9.77 -21.69
C ASN A 344 -3.24 10.41 -22.31
N ASN A 345 -2.71 11.44 -21.65
CA ASN A 345 -1.57 12.21 -22.15
C ASN A 345 -0.75 12.76 -20.98
N TRP A 346 0.48 12.25 -20.85
CA TRP A 346 1.40 12.60 -19.77
C TRP A 346 2.28 13.82 -20.07
N SER A 347 2.12 14.48 -21.23
CA SER A 347 2.83 15.72 -21.55
C SER A 347 2.46 16.90 -20.64
N GLY A 348 1.42 16.76 -19.81
CA GLY A 348 1.02 17.74 -18.80
C GLY A 348 2.00 17.88 -17.63
N MET A 349 3.00 17.00 -17.51
CA MET A 349 4.01 17.06 -16.45
C MET A 349 5.36 16.47 -16.85
N ASP A 350 6.42 16.92 -16.20
CA ASP A 350 7.66 16.17 -16.05
C ASP A 350 7.44 15.04 -15.01
N THR A 351 7.16 13.84 -15.51
CA THR A 351 6.90 12.66 -14.69
C THR A 351 8.12 12.26 -13.85
N LYS A 352 9.34 12.51 -14.33
CA LYS A 352 10.56 12.12 -13.62
C LYS A 352 10.72 12.97 -12.36
N LYS A 353 10.52 14.29 -12.47
CA LYS A 353 10.54 15.19 -11.31
C LYS A 353 9.40 14.89 -10.33
N ALA A 354 8.19 14.62 -10.82
CA ALA A 354 7.07 14.23 -9.94
C ALA A 354 7.38 12.95 -9.15
N ILE A 355 7.96 11.93 -9.80
CA ILE A 355 8.41 10.70 -9.14
C ILE A 355 9.49 11.00 -8.08
N GLU A 356 10.44 11.89 -8.39
CA GLU A 356 11.48 12.28 -7.45
C GLU A 356 10.89 12.98 -6.21
N TYR A 357 9.92 13.87 -6.39
CA TYR A 357 9.17 14.49 -5.29
C TYR A 357 8.47 13.44 -4.42
N ILE A 358 7.77 12.49 -5.05
CA ILE A 358 7.09 11.38 -4.35
C ILE A 358 8.11 10.57 -3.53
N ARG A 359 9.25 10.20 -4.11
CA ARG A 359 10.31 9.46 -3.38
C ARG A 359 10.85 10.25 -2.19
N ARG A 360 11.15 11.54 -2.38
CA ARG A 360 11.69 12.42 -1.32
C ARG A 360 10.70 12.65 -0.17
N SER A 361 9.40 12.47 -0.42
CA SER A 361 8.36 12.61 0.61
C SER A 361 8.26 11.43 1.58
N MET A 362 8.92 10.29 1.30
CA MET A 362 8.92 9.15 2.22
C MET A 362 9.66 9.53 3.50
N SER A 363 8.95 9.49 4.63
CA SER A 363 9.50 9.85 5.94
C SER A 363 10.27 8.69 6.58
N TYR A 364 10.94 8.96 7.70
CA TYR A 364 11.71 7.95 8.44
C TYR A 364 10.84 6.81 9.00
N ASP A 365 9.56 7.07 9.24
CA ASP A 365 8.58 6.08 9.68
C ASP A 365 7.95 5.29 8.53
N ASN A 366 8.36 5.59 7.29
CA ASN A 366 8.01 4.92 6.03
C ASN A 366 6.60 5.20 5.48
N GLY A 367 5.85 6.12 6.07
CA GLY A 367 4.72 6.73 5.36
C GLY A 367 5.20 7.85 4.42
N LEU A 368 4.35 8.29 3.50
CA LEU A 368 4.64 9.45 2.65
C LEU A 368 4.00 10.71 3.23
N ALA A 369 4.77 11.79 3.29
CA ALA A 369 4.37 13.08 3.80
C ALA A 369 3.91 14.03 2.68
N GLN A 370 3.43 15.23 3.04
CA GLN A 370 3.03 16.23 2.06
C GLN A 370 4.19 16.70 1.17
N GLY A 371 5.41 16.65 1.71
CA GLY A 371 6.67 16.98 1.06
C GLY A 371 7.84 16.48 1.91
N ALA A 372 9.07 16.64 1.41
CA ALA A 372 10.26 16.12 2.08
C ALA A 372 10.43 16.69 3.51
N GLY A 373 10.77 15.83 4.47
CA GLY A 373 11.02 16.21 5.87
C GLY A 373 9.76 16.46 6.72
N LEU A 374 8.56 16.41 6.14
CA LEU A 374 7.30 16.57 6.88
C LEU A 374 6.83 15.24 7.51
N GLU A 375 5.86 15.34 8.41
CA GLU A 375 5.21 14.17 9.03
C GLU A 375 4.44 13.37 7.97
N SER A 376 4.63 12.05 7.96
CA SER A 376 3.89 11.16 7.06
C SER A 376 2.40 11.16 7.39
N HIS A 377 1.55 11.06 6.36
CA HIS A 377 0.12 11.22 6.51
C HIS A 377 -0.66 10.32 5.54
N GLY A 378 -1.81 9.79 5.97
CA GLY A 378 -2.60 8.84 5.19
C GLY A 378 -3.07 9.42 3.86
N GLY A 379 -3.47 10.70 3.87
CA GLY A 379 -3.84 11.44 2.66
C GLY A 379 -2.68 11.60 1.66
N SER A 380 -1.50 12.06 2.09
CA SER A 380 -0.35 12.19 1.19
C SER A 380 0.20 10.83 0.76
N THR A 381 0.11 9.81 1.60
CA THR A 381 0.46 8.43 1.23
C THR A 381 -0.45 7.88 0.14
N PHE A 382 -1.75 8.12 0.25
CA PHE A 382 -2.66 7.85 -0.85
C PHE A 382 -2.24 8.61 -2.11
N CYS A 383 -2.07 9.92 -2.02
CA CYS A 383 -1.76 10.76 -3.19
C CYS A 383 -0.50 10.28 -3.91
N GLY A 384 0.58 9.99 -3.18
CA GLY A 384 1.83 9.48 -3.77
C GLY A 384 1.69 8.08 -4.38
N ILE A 385 1.13 7.13 -3.64
CA ILE A 385 0.97 5.74 -4.12
C ILE A 385 -0.02 5.66 -5.29
N ALA A 386 -1.15 6.35 -5.22
CA ALA A 386 -2.13 6.40 -6.30
C ALA A 386 -1.55 7.07 -7.56
N SER A 387 -0.77 8.15 -7.42
CA SER A 387 -0.07 8.78 -8.55
C SER A 387 0.87 7.80 -9.26
N LEU A 388 1.70 7.07 -8.50
CA LEU A 388 2.60 6.06 -9.06
C LEU A 388 1.85 4.89 -9.72
N CYS A 389 0.71 4.50 -9.16
CA CYS A 389 -0.16 3.49 -9.78
C CYS A 389 -0.75 3.98 -11.11
N LEU A 390 -1.24 5.23 -11.17
CA LEU A 390 -1.76 5.82 -12.42
C LEU A 390 -0.66 5.94 -13.49
N MET A 391 0.57 6.26 -13.07
CA MET A 391 1.74 6.28 -13.96
C MET A 391 2.20 4.88 -14.40
N GLY A 392 1.75 3.81 -13.72
CA GLY A 392 2.26 2.45 -13.95
C GLY A 392 3.71 2.25 -13.46
N LYS A 393 4.13 3.00 -12.43
CA LYS A 393 5.53 3.12 -11.99
C LYS A 393 5.78 2.68 -10.54
N LEU A 394 4.78 2.16 -9.82
CA LEU A 394 4.90 1.82 -8.40
C LEU A 394 6.09 0.88 -8.10
N GLU A 395 6.17 -0.25 -8.79
CA GLU A 395 7.20 -1.28 -8.60
C GLU A 395 8.58 -0.86 -9.15
N GLU A 396 8.61 0.09 -10.09
CA GLU A 396 9.86 0.69 -10.58
C GLU A 396 10.43 1.68 -9.58
N VAL A 397 9.55 2.42 -8.91
CA VAL A 397 9.94 3.51 -8.02
C VAL A 397 10.30 3.00 -6.65
N PHE A 398 9.51 2.12 -6.03
CA PHE A 398 9.81 1.58 -4.71
C PHE A 398 10.21 0.11 -4.79
N SER A 399 11.36 -0.22 -4.20
CA SER A 399 11.79 -1.60 -4.02
C SER A 399 10.79 -2.39 -3.17
N GLU A 400 10.80 -3.71 -3.28
CA GLU A 400 9.95 -4.59 -2.46
C GLU A 400 10.11 -4.31 -0.95
N LYS A 401 11.34 -4.03 -0.50
CA LYS A 401 11.64 -3.67 0.89
C LYS A 401 11.00 -2.36 1.31
N GLU A 402 11.04 -1.33 0.45
CA GLU A 402 10.36 -0.04 0.69
C GLU A 402 8.85 -0.22 0.69
N LEU A 403 8.29 -0.94 -0.29
CA LEU A 403 6.86 -1.26 -0.35
C LEU A 403 6.39 -2.01 0.89
N ASN A 404 7.17 -2.97 1.41
CA ASN A 404 6.85 -3.68 2.65
C ASN A 404 6.85 -2.77 3.88
N ARG A 405 7.70 -1.74 3.90
CA ARG A 405 7.70 -0.71 4.96
C ARG A 405 6.50 0.22 4.86
N ILE A 406 6.15 0.67 3.65
CA ILE A 406 4.95 1.48 3.40
C ILE A 406 3.68 0.70 3.77
N LYS A 407 3.60 -0.58 3.36
CA LYS A 407 2.54 -1.53 3.74
C LYS A 407 2.38 -1.60 5.26
N ARG A 408 3.48 -1.77 5.99
CA ARG A 408 3.49 -1.78 7.47
C ARG A 408 2.96 -0.47 8.03
N TRP A 409 3.41 0.67 7.53
CA TRP A 409 2.94 1.97 8.02
C TRP A 409 1.44 2.16 7.81
N CYS A 410 0.94 1.81 6.62
CA CYS A 410 -0.47 1.91 6.24
C CYS A 410 -1.37 0.98 7.07
N ILE A 411 -0.98 -0.29 7.25
CA ILE A 411 -1.84 -1.24 7.98
C ILE A 411 -1.93 -0.89 9.47
N MET A 412 -0.87 -0.29 10.03
CA MET A 412 -0.83 0.21 11.41
C MET A 412 -1.74 1.42 11.65
N ARG A 413 -2.38 1.97 10.60
CA ARG A 413 -3.35 3.06 10.74
C ARG A 413 -4.72 2.57 11.20
N GLN A 414 -5.00 1.28 11.14
CA GLN A 414 -6.27 0.73 11.59
C GLN A 414 -6.30 0.66 13.13
N GLN A 415 -7.36 1.22 13.73
CA GLN A 415 -7.69 1.06 15.15
C GLN A 415 -9.02 0.29 15.26
N ASN A 416 -10.11 0.97 14.92
CA ASN A 416 -11.42 0.42 14.62
C ASN A 416 -11.82 0.84 13.20
N GLY A 417 -11.90 2.16 12.93
CA GLY A 417 -11.66 2.75 11.62
C GLY A 417 -10.18 3.03 11.38
N TYR A 418 -9.88 4.01 10.53
CA TYR A 418 -8.51 4.42 10.22
C TYR A 418 -8.24 5.85 10.70
N HIS A 419 -7.01 6.11 11.14
CA HIS A 419 -6.52 7.46 11.38
C HIS A 419 -5.46 7.89 10.36
N GLY A 420 -5.35 9.19 10.11
CA GLY A 420 -4.39 9.72 9.14
C GLY A 420 -2.93 9.63 9.59
N ARG A 421 -2.66 9.61 10.90
CA ARG A 421 -1.33 9.72 11.50
C ARG A 421 -1.23 9.00 12.84
N PRO A 422 -0.02 8.57 13.27
CA PRO A 422 0.15 7.93 14.58
C PRO A 422 -0.38 8.83 15.70
N ASN A 423 -1.02 8.22 16.70
CA ASN A 423 -1.58 8.89 17.88
C ASN A 423 -2.64 9.98 17.59
N LYS A 424 -3.26 9.99 16.40
CA LYS A 424 -4.45 10.79 16.10
C LYS A 424 -5.74 9.97 16.22
N PRO A 425 -6.90 10.60 16.47
CA PRO A 425 -8.18 9.90 16.41
C PRO A 425 -8.47 9.41 14.99
N VAL A 426 -9.25 8.33 14.91
CA VAL A 426 -9.81 7.83 13.65
C VAL A 426 -10.75 8.85 13.01
N ASP A 427 -10.95 8.73 11.70
CA ASP A 427 -11.81 9.60 10.90
C ASP A 427 -12.29 8.81 9.67
N THR A 428 -13.59 8.86 9.40
CA THR A 428 -14.26 8.09 8.34
C THR A 428 -13.57 8.19 6.99
N CYS A 429 -13.05 9.37 6.62
CA CYS A 429 -12.46 9.54 5.29
C CYS A 429 -11.20 8.67 5.08
N TYR A 430 -10.48 8.32 6.16
CA TYR A 430 -9.29 7.45 6.04
C TYR A 430 -9.62 6.00 5.75
N SER A 431 -10.87 5.56 5.96
CA SER A 431 -11.32 4.26 5.47
C SER A 431 -11.21 4.17 3.94
N PHE A 432 -11.31 5.30 3.23
CA PHE A 432 -10.91 5.38 1.82
C PHE A 432 -9.42 5.71 1.66
N TRP A 433 -8.90 6.83 2.20
CA TRP A 433 -7.52 7.24 1.90
C TRP A 433 -6.49 6.14 2.21
N VAL A 434 -6.54 5.56 3.41
CA VAL A 434 -5.64 4.47 3.78
C VAL A 434 -6.10 3.14 3.20
N GLY A 435 -7.41 2.87 3.21
CA GLY A 435 -7.96 1.62 2.67
C GLY A 435 -7.63 1.42 1.18
N ALA A 436 -7.80 2.44 0.36
CA ALA A 436 -7.47 2.43 -1.06
C ALA A 436 -5.98 2.28 -1.29
N THR A 437 -5.13 2.93 -0.47
CA THR A 437 -3.68 2.70 -0.48
C THR A 437 -3.35 1.22 -0.21
N LEU A 438 -3.96 0.62 0.81
CA LEU A 438 -3.79 -0.80 1.11
C LEU A 438 -4.32 -1.71 -0.01
N LYS A 439 -5.38 -1.29 -0.73
CA LYS A 439 -5.92 -2.01 -1.90
C LYS A 439 -4.92 -1.97 -3.06
N LEU A 440 -4.34 -0.81 -3.34
CA LEU A 440 -3.26 -0.65 -4.34
C LEU A 440 -2.02 -1.47 -3.99
N LEU A 441 -1.69 -1.55 -2.71
CA LEU A 441 -0.58 -2.37 -2.18
C LEU A 441 -0.94 -3.86 -1.99
N LYS A 442 -2.12 -4.30 -2.42
CA LYS A 442 -2.60 -5.70 -2.42
C LYS A 442 -2.57 -6.36 -1.03
N ILE A 443 -2.80 -5.58 0.03
CA ILE A 443 -2.86 -6.07 1.42
C ILE A 443 -4.11 -5.64 2.18
N PHE A 444 -5.04 -4.92 1.55
CA PHE A 444 -6.32 -4.57 2.19
C PHE A 444 -7.10 -5.80 2.66
N GLN A 445 -7.02 -6.92 1.94
CA GLN A 445 -7.65 -8.20 2.33
C GLN A 445 -7.19 -8.77 3.69
N TYR A 446 -6.12 -8.24 4.27
CA TYR A 446 -5.60 -8.65 5.58
C TYR A 446 -6.02 -7.71 6.73
N THR A 447 -6.87 -6.71 6.45
CA THR A 447 -7.38 -5.79 7.47
C THR A 447 -8.64 -6.34 8.14
N ASN A 448 -9.02 -5.75 9.27
CA ASN A 448 -10.25 -6.15 9.96
C ASN A 448 -11.46 -5.42 9.35
N PHE A 449 -12.22 -6.09 8.47
CA PHE A 449 -13.36 -5.47 7.78
C PHE A 449 -14.49 -5.09 8.75
N GLU A 450 -14.85 -6.00 9.66
CA GLU A 450 -15.95 -5.78 10.62
C GLU A 450 -15.75 -4.52 11.46
N LYS A 451 -14.56 -4.33 12.04
CA LYS A 451 -14.28 -3.13 12.84
C LYS A 451 -14.35 -1.85 12.01
N ASN A 452 -13.83 -1.89 10.78
CA ASN A 452 -13.84 -0.73 9.89
C ASN A 452 -15.26 -0.39 9.45
N ARG A 453 -16.02 -1.39 9.00
CA ARG A 453 -17.43 -1.25 8.62
C ARG A 453 -18.26 -0.69 9.77
N ASN A 454 -18.13 -1.25 10.97
CA ASN A 454 -18.85 -0.79 12.15
C ASN A 454 -18.50 0.66 12.52
N TYR A 455 -17.23 1.06 12.39
CA TYR A 455 -16.84 2.46 12.60
C TYR A 455 -17.48 3.39 11.57
N ILE A 456 -17.41 3.05 10.27
CA ILE A 456 -18.04 3.88 9.21
C ILE A 456 -19.55 4.02 9.46
N LEU A 457 -20.25 2.92 9.76
CA LEU A 457 -21.69 2.98 10.02
C LEU A 457 -22.04 3.73 11.30
N SER A 458 -21.15 3.80 12.29
CA SER A 458 -21.36 4.60 13.49
C SER A 458 -21.30 6.11 13.24
N THR A 459 -20.77 6.55 12.09
CA THR A 459 -20.72 7.97 11.70
C THR A 459 -21.84 8.34 10.72
N GLN A 460 -22.75 7.41 10.41
CA GLN A 460 -23.89 7.65 9.56
C GLN A 460 -24.93 8.53 10.27
N ASP A 461 -25.34 9.62 9.62
CA ASP A 461 -26.50 10.37 10.08
C ASP A 461 -27.77 9.68 9.57
N ARG A 462 -28.58 9.18 10.50
CA ARG A 462 -29.81 8.45 10.18
C ARG A 462 -30.99 9.35 9.85
N LEU A 463 -30.90 10.64 10.17
CA LEU A 463 -31.98 11.60 9.96
C LEU A 463 -31.85 12.29 8.60
N VAL A 464 -30.69 12.89 8.33
CA VAL A 464 -30.46 13.64 7.07
C VAL A 464 -29.71 12.82 6.01
N GLY A 465 -29.13 11.68 6.40
CA GLY A 465 -28.29 10.87 5.53
C GLY A 465 -26.85 11.36 5.45
N GLY A 466 -26.01 10.60 4.74
CA GLY A 466 -24.57 10.86 4.66
C GLY A 466 -23.80 10.39 5.89
N PHE A 467 -22.51 10.70 5.90
CA PHE A 467 -21.57 10.30 6.94
C PHE A 467 -20.79 11.51 7.44
N ALA A 468 -20.44 11.48 8.71
CA ALA A 468 -19.57 12.44 9.34
C ALA A 468 -18.16 11.86 9.55
N LYS A 469 -17.24 12.71 10.02
CA LYS A 469 -15.90 12.32 10.45
C LYS A 469 -15.91 11.35 11.65
N TRP A 470 -16.78 11.63 12.61
CA TRP A 470 -16.93 10.94 13.90
C TRP A 470 -18.40 10.64 14.17
N PRO A 471 -18.70 9.66 15.05
CA PRO A 471 -20.05 9.47 15.56
C PRO A 471 -20.57 10.76 16.21
N ASP A 472 -21.88 10.97 16.14
CA ASP A 472 -22.58 12.12 16.73
C ASP A 472 -22.04 13.49 16.26
N SER A 473 -21.46 13.53 15.05
CA SER A 473 -21.02 14.75 14.37
C SER A 473 -21.87 15.02 13.13
N HIS A 474 -21.93 16.27 12.68
CA HIS A 474 -22.66 16.66 11.48
C HIS A 474 -22.04 16.02 10.22
N PRO A 475 -22.85 15.45 9.31
CA PRO A 475 -22.35 14.90 8.05
C PRO A 475 -21.99 16.01 7.07
N ASP A 476 -21.13 15.67 6.11
CA ASP A 476 -20.77 16.54 4.99
C ASP A 476 -20.52 15.74 3.71
N ALA A 477 -20.48 16.41 2.56
CA ALA A 477 -20.34 15.74 1.26
C ALA A 477 -19.04 14.93 1.13
N LEU A 478 -17.95 15.39 1.75
CA LEU A 478 -16.64 14.72 1.69
C LEU A 478 -16.68 13.39 2.46
N HIS A 479 -17.15 13.43 3.71
CA HIS A 479 -17.20 12.23 4.53
C HIS A 479 -18.31 11.29 4.08
N ALA A 480 -19.43 11.79 3.56
CA ALA A 480 -20.45 10.97 2.91
C ALA A 480 -19.85 10.16 1.76
N TYR A 481 -19.17 10.83 0.81
CA TYR A 481 -18.53 10.18 -0.32
C TYR A 481 -17.44 9.19 0.11
N PHE A 482 -16.50 9.60 0.96
CA PHE A 482 -15.41 8.71 1.36
C PHE A 482 -15.83 7.60 2.33
N GLY A 483 -16.92 7.78 3.08
CA GLY A 483 -17.57 6.70 3.84
C GLY A 483 -18.12 5.62 2.91
N ILE A 484 -18.87 6.03 1.86
CA ILE A 484 -19.37 5.12 0.80
C ILE A 484 -18.21 4.40 0.11
N CYS A 485 -17.16 5.14 -0.30
CA CYS A 485 -16.00 4.51 -0.94
C CYS A 485 -15.22 3.60 0.02
N GLY A 486 -15.17 3.90 1.31
CA GLY A 486 -14.61 3.03 2.33
C GLY A 486 -15.37 1.69 2.46
N LEU A 487 -16.71 1.75 2.42
CA LEU A 487 -17.58 0.56 2.38
C LEU A 487 -17.41 -0.22 1.07
N SER A 488 -17.31 0.48 -0.06
CA SER A 488 -17.07 -0.11 -1.38
C SER A 488 -15.80 -0.98 -1.44
N LEU A 489 -14.72 -0.60 -0.75
CA LEU A 489 -13.48 -1.39 -0.71
C LEU A 489 -13.67 -2.79 -0.08
N MET A 490 -14.69 -2.93 0.78
CA MET A 490 -15.13 -4.15 1.46
C MET A 490 -16.32 -4.82 0.77
N GLU A 491 -16.73 -4.33 -0.41
CA GLU A 491 -17.80 -4.91 -1.23
C GLU A 491 -19.17 -4.89 -0.51
N GLU A 492 -19.47 -3.79 0.18
CA GLU A 492 -20.77 -3.55 0.80
C GLU A 492 -21.92 -3.69 -0.22
N SER A 493 -22.97 -4.40 0.17
CA SER A 493 -24.14 -4.63 -0.68
C SER A 493 -24.80 -3.32 -1.10
N GLY A 494 -25.12 -3.20 -2.39
CA GLY A 494 -25.76 -2.01 -2.97
C GLY A 494 -24.80 -0.86 -3.28
N ILE A 495 -23.49 -1.02 -3.02
CA ILE A 495 -22.48 -0.03 -3.39
C ILE A 495 -21.60 -0.61 -4.51
N CYS A 496 -21.43 0.15 -5.59
CA CYS A 496 -20.54 -0.23 -6.68
C CYS A 496 -19.10 -0.39 -6.19
N LYS A 497 -18.24 -1.03 -6.97
CA LYS A 497 -16.81 -1.11 -6.68
C LYS A 497 -16.12 0.20 -7.06
N VAL A 498 -15.31 0.76 -6.17
CA VAL A 498 -14.50 1.95 -6.44
C VAL A 498 -13.16 1.54 -7.07
N HIS A 499 -12.71 2.28 -8.08
CA HIS A 499 -11.36 2.19 -8.61
C HIS A 499 -10.38 2.92 -7.66
N PRO A 500 -9.49 2.20 -6.96
CA PRO A 500 -8.79 2.74 -5.79
C PRO A 500 -7.75 3.83 -6.10
N ALA A 501 -7.19 3.91 -7.31
CA ALA A 501 -6.26 5.00 -7.66
C ALA A 501 -6.97 6.22 -8.28
N LEU A 502 -7.88 6.00 -9.23
CA LEU A 502 -8.59 7.07 -9.94
C LEU A 502 -9.74 7.74 -9.15
N ASN A 503 -10.19 7.11 -8.04
CA ASN A 503 -11.23 7.66 -7.16
C ASN A 503 -12.57 7.91 -7.90
N VAL A 504 -13.02 6.92 -8.67
CA VAL A 504 -14.32 6.85 -9.35
C VAL A 504 -14.84 5.41 -9.29
N SER A 505 -16.09 5.14 -9.63
CA SER A 505 -16.56 3.76 -9.77
C SER A 505 -15.78 2.99 -10.85
N THR A 506 -15.69 1.67 -10.73
CA THR A 506 -15.06 0.84 -11.78
C THR A 506 -15.76 1.00 -13.12
N ARG A 507 -17.10 1.15 -13.12
CA ARG A 507 -17.92 1.46 -14.30
C ARG A 507 -17.44 2.73 -15.00
N THR A 508 -17.25 3.81 -14.25
CA THR A 508 -16.72 5.08 -14.78
C THR A 508 -15.30 4.90 -15.33
N SER A 509 -14.45 4.12 -14.66
CA SER A 509 -13.10 3.83 -15.17
C SER A 509 -13.10 2.98 -16.44
N GLU A 510 -14.04 2.03 -16.59
CA GLU A 510 -14.21 1.22 -17.80
C GLU A 510 -14.67 2.08 -18.98
N ARG A 511 -15.61 3.00 -18.75
CA ARG A 511 -16.00 3.98 -19.77
C ARG A 511 -14.84 4.87 -20.18
N LEU A 512 -14.02 5.33 -19.23
CA LEU A 512 -12.82 6.11 -19.56
C LEU A 512 -11.84 5.32 -20.44
N GLN A 513 -11.63 4.03 -20.14
CA GLN A 513 -10.81 3.15 -20.98
C GLN A 513 -11.38 3.01 -22.40
N HIS A 514 -12.71 2.91 -22.53
CA HIS A 514 -13.37 2.89 -23.82
C HIS A 514 -13.16 4.22 -24.60
N LEU A 515 -13.29 5.37 -23.93
CA LEU A 515 -12.98 6.68 -24.53
C LEU A 515 -11.54 6.76 -25.02
N HIS A 516 -10.57 6.26 -24.24
CA HIS A 516 -9.16 6.21 -24.64
C HIS A 516 -8.94 5.34 -25.88
N GLN A 517 -9.64 4.22 -26.00
CA GLN A 517 -9.58 3.37 -27.20
C GLN A 517 -10.14 4.10 -28.42
N ILE A 518 -11.28 4.80 -28.27
CA ILE A 518 -11.86 5.62 -29.34
C ILE A 518 -10.86 6.67 -29.83
N TRP A 519 -10.22 7.41 -28.93
CA TRP A 519 -9.25 8.45 -29.31
C TRP A 519 -8.06 7.87 -30.09
N LYS A 520 -7.49 6.74 -29.63
CA LYS A 520 -6.41 6.05 -30.36
C LYS A 520 -6.79 5.68 -31.78
N THR A 521 -8.02 5.21 -32.00
CA THR A 521 -8.47 4.86 -33.36
C THR A 521 -8.63 6.08 -34.26
N LYS A 522 -9.09 7.22 -33.72
CA LYS A 522 -9.19 8.48 -34.48
C LYS A 522 -7.80 8.98 -34.88
N ASP A 523 -6.85 9.01 -33.95
CA ASP A 523 -5.48 9.44 -34.22
C ASP A 523 -4.80 8.56 -35.28
N SER A 524 -5.02 7.23 -35.24
CA SER A 524 -4.47 6.30 -36.22
C SER A 524 -5.06 6.47 -37.63
N LYS A 525 -6.36 6.78 -37.74
CA LYS A 525 -7.03 7.01 -39.03
C LYS A 525 -6.62 8.34 -39.65
N GLN A 526 -6.49 9.38 -38.83
CA GLN A 526 -6.04 10.69 -39.29
C GLN A 526 -4.60 10.62 -39.82
N CYS A 527 -3.73 9.85 -39.16
CA CYS A 527 -2.36 9.61 -39.63
C CYS A 527 -2.28 8.80 -40.94
N SER A 528 -3.20 7.86 -41.18
CA SER A 528 -3.26 7.12 -42.45
C SER A 528 -3.81 7.96 -43.61
N ASP A 529 -4.76 8.86 -43.34
CA ASP A 529 -5.35 9.75 -44.36
C ASP A 529 -4.36 10.86 -44.76
N ASP A 530 -3.58 11.41 -43.81
CA ASP A 530 -2.53 12.39 -44.10
C ASP A 530 -1.37 11.81 -44.94
N MET A 531 -1.09 10.51 -44.81
CA MET A 531 -0.12 9.82 -45.68
C MET A 531 -0.65 9.61 -47.11
N HIS A 532 -1.96 9.44 -47.29
CA HIS A 532 -2.55 9.25 -48.63
C HIS A 532 -2.73 10.57 -49.40
N ILE A 533 -2.76 11.71 -48.72
CA ILE A 533 -2.82 13.05 -49.35
C ILE A 533 -1.42 13.58 -49.71
N SER A 534 -0.35 12.95 -49.21
CA SER A 534 1.05 13.36 -49.41
C SER A 534 1.81 12.58 -50.50
N THR A 535 1.09 11.87 -51.38
CA THR A 535 1.61 11.18 -52.59
C THR A 535 0.84 11.64 -53.80
#